data_AF-A0A3D4PB03-F1
#
_entry.id   AF-A0A3D4PB03-F1
#
_cell.length_a   1.000
_cell.length_b   1.000
_cell.length_c   1.000
_cell.angle_alpha   90.00
_cell.angle_beta   90.00
_cell.angle_gamma   90.00
#
_symmetry.space_group_name_H-M   'P 1'
#
loop_
_entity.id
_entity.type
_entity.pdbx_description
1 polymer ?
#
loop_
_entity_poly.entity_id
_entity_poly.type
_entity_poly.pdbx_seq_one_letter_code
_entity_poly.pdbx_strand_id
1 'polypeptide(L)'
;MPFASPVEAAKQYVVYNGTNGPGFGRHIVMIAGDEEYRSEEALPMLGQILAKHYGFKCTVLFPVNPKDGTIDPTNQTNIPGMEQVATADLVVLFLRFRELPDQDMKYLDDYFRSGKPIIGLRTSTHGFNYSRNPNSPYAKYGFNHSGPEWKQGFGKEVFGETWYTHHGKHKSESTRGVLEKDKLNHTILNGVEDLWGPTDVYGIRKLPEEADVLVWGEVLSGMKPDDPAVEGDKNDPMMPIAWTREYEHSNGKTSRVFCTTFCSSIDLLNEDLRRMIVNACFWCLKMEDKTPEKANVEIVGEYDPSFYGFGAFKKGMKPEDYAW
;
A
#
# COMPACT_ATOMS: atom_id res chain seq x y z
N MET A 1 -51.06 2.18 4.80
CA MET A 1 -49.76 2.85 4.99
C MET A 1 -48.73 2.06 4.21
N PRO A 2 -48.00 2.66 3.25
CA PRO A 2 -46.92 1.94 2.59
C PRO A 2 -45.76 1.82 3.56
N PHE A 3 -45.25 0.61 3.73
CA PHE A 3 -44.01 0.35 4.47
C PHE A 3 -42.87 1.04 3.73
N ALA A 4 -42.21 1.99 4.39
CA ALA A 4 -40.95 2.52 3.89
C ALA A 4 -39.92 1.38 3.91
N SER A 5 -39.33 1.09 2.75
CA SER A 5 -38.15 0.23 2.69
C SER A 5 -37.07 0.81 3.60
N PRO A 6 -36.30 -0.02 4.34
CA PRO A 6 -35.15 0.48 5.08
C PRO A 6 -34.23 1.19 4.09
N VAL A 7 -33.87 2.43 4.38
CA VAL A 7 -32.79 3.11 3.66
C VAL A 7 -31.54 2.28 3.93
N GLU A 8 -31.08 1.53 2.93
CA GLU A 8 -29.78 0.86 3.01
C GLU A 8 -28.74 1.95 3.20
N ALA A 9 -28.04 1.93 4.33
CA ALA A 9 -26.99 2.90 4.59
C ALA A 9 -25.96 2.81 3.45
N ALA A 10 -25.63 3.94 2.83
CA ALA A 10 -24.67 3.98 1.74
C ALA A 10 -23.35 3.34 2.20
N LYS A 11 -22.83 2.38 1.42
CA LYS A 11 -21.57 1.71 1.73
C LYS A 11 -20.45 2.73 1.77
N GLN A 12 -19.67 2.74 2.84
CA GLN A 12 -18.55 3.67 3.03
C GLN A 12 -17.22 3.12 2.49
N TYR A 13 -17.32 2.21 1.52
CA TYR A 13 -16.22 1.54 0.82
C TYR A 13 -16.73 1.11 -0.57
N VAL A 14 -15.81 0.77 -1.47
CA VAL A 14 -16.13 0.24 -2.81
C VAL A 14 -15.75 -1.22 -2.95
N VAL A 15 -16.51 -1.94 -3.79
CA VAL A 15 -16.23 -3.34 -4.13
C VAL A 15 -16.25 -3.50 -5.64
N TYR A 16 -15.12 -3.93 -6.19
CA TYR A 16 -14.98 -4.33 -7.59
C TYR A 16 -15.04 -5.85 -7.67
N ASN A 17 -16.11 -6.36 -8.28
CA ASN A 17 -16.29 -7.80 -8.47
C ASN A 17 -15.69 -8.22 -9.81
N GLY A 18 -14.49 -8.78 -9.78
CA GLY A 18 -13.95 -9.48 -10.94
C GLY A 18 -14.78 -10.74 -11.26
N THR A 19 -15.06 -10.97 -12.54
CA THR A 19 -15.99 -12.01 -12.99
C THR A 19 -15.31 -13.22 -13.63
N ASN A 20 -14.06 -13.07 -14.08
CA ASN A 20 -13.28 -14.10 -14.75
C ASN A 20 -11.77 -13.80 -14.65
N GLY A 21 -10.92 -14.81 -14.83
CA GLY A 21 -9.47 -14.66 -14.80
C GLY A 21 -8.79 -15.42 -13.65
N PRO A 22 -7.45 -15.38 -13.58
CA PRO A 22 -6.67 -16.19 -12.65
C PRO A 22 -6.94 -15.89 -11.17
N GLY A 23 -7.35 -14.66 -10.86
CA GLY A 23 -7.71 -14.18 -9.52
C GLY A 23 -9.17 -14.42 -9.12
N PHE A 24 -9.99 -15.01 -9.99
CA PHE A 24 -11.39 -15.29 -9.69
C PHE A 24 -11.53 -16.16 -8.43
N GLY A 25 -12.42 -15.75 -7.53
CA GLY A 25 -12.62 -16.41 -6.23
C GLY A 25 -11.61 -16.01 -5.14
N ARG A 26 -10.65 -15.12 -5.44
CA ARG A 26 -9.75 -14.52 -4.44
C ARG A 26 -10.17 -13.10 -4.09
N HIS A 27 -10.03 -12.75 -2.81
CA HIS A 27 -10.42 -11.45 -2.27
C HIS A 27 -9.20 -10.65 -1.81
N ILE A 28 -9.00 -9.48 -2.41
CA ILE A 28 -7.99 -8.49 -2.01
C ILE A 28 -8.70 -7.34 -1.29
N VAL A 29 -8.29 -7.04 -0.06
CA VAL A 29 -8.77 -5.85 0.67
C VAL A 29 -7.65 -4.82 0.71
N MET A 30 -7.96 -3.61 0.25
CA MET A 30 -7.03 -2.50 0.16
C MET A 30 -7.47 -1.41 1.13
N ILE A 31 -6.57 -0.96 1.99
CA ILE A 31 -6.89 -0.03 3.08
C ILE A 31 -6.15 1.29 2.83
N ALA A 32 -6.89 2.30 2.39
CA ALA A 32 -6.40 3.67 2.26
C ALA A 32 -6.40 4.35 3.62
N GLY A 33 -5.51 5.33 3.80
CA GLY A 33 -5.36 6.02 5.08
C GLY A 33 -4.07 6.83 5.19
N ASP A 34 -3.42 7.13 4.08
CA ASP A 34 -2.36 8.12 4.00
C ASP A 34 -2.95 9.49 3.64
N GLU A 35 -2.43 10.53 4.29
CA GLU A 35 -2.94 11.91 4.17
C GLU A 35 -2.17 12.78 3.18
N GLU A 36 -1.12 12.24 2.54
CA GLU A 36 -0.18 13.01 1.74
C GLU A 36 -0.08 12.54 0.28
N TYR A 37 0.27 11.27 0.08
CA TYR A 37 0.53 10.53 -1.16
C TYR A 37 -0.72 9.95 -1.84
N ARG A 38 -1.92 10.31 -1.37
CA ARG A 38 -3.20 10.07 -2.04
C ARG A 38 -3.57 8.59 -2.19
N SER A 39 -3.46 7.85 -1.09
CA SER A 39 -3.91 6.46 -1.01
C SER A 39 -5.35 6.23 -1.49
N GLU A 40 -6.22 7.21 -1.26
CA GLU A 40 -7.63 7.23 -1.63
C GLU A 40 -7.88 7.34 -3.15
N GLU A 41 -6.89 7.78 -3.93
CA GLU A 41 -6.97 7.79 -5.40
C GLU A 41 -6.22 6.57 -5.97
N ALA A 42 -5.10 6.19 -5.34
CA ALA A 42 -4.24 5.09 -5.78
C ALA A 42 -4.91 3.70 -5.70
N LEU A 43 -5.50 3.37 -4.54
CA LEU A 43 -6.03 2.03 -4.30
C LEU A 43 -7.28 1.70 -5.13
N PRO A 44 -8.23 2.62 -5.35
CA PRO A 44 -9.33 2.40 -6.31
C PRO A 44 -8.85 1.98 -7.70
N MET A 45 -7.90 2.71 -8.27
CA MET A 45 -7.36 2.42 -9.61
C MET A 45 -6.70 1.04 -9.67
N LEU A 46 -5.86 0.69 -8.68
CA LEU A 46 -5.26 -0.64 -8.59
C LEU A 46 -6.31 -1.74 -8.43
N GLY A 47 -7.34 -1.50 -7.60
CA GLY A 47 -8.46 -2.42 -7.40
C GLY A 47 -9.24 -2.69 -8.68
N GLN A 48 -9.49 -1.65 -9.48
CA GLN A 48 -10.17 -1.79 -10.77
C GLN A 48 -9.32 -2.57 -11.78
N ILE A 49 -8.01 -2.31 -11.87
CA ILE A 49 -7.08 -3.11 -12.70
C ILE A 49 -7.12 -4.58 -12.32
N LEU A 50 -6.96 -4.89 -11.03
CA LEU A 50 -6.95 -6.26 -10.50
C LEU A 50 -8.29 -6.98 -10.75
N ALA A 51 -9.41 -6.29 -10.55
CA ALA A 51 -10.71 -6.86 -10.79
C ALA A 51 -11.02 -7.04 -12.28
N LYS A 52 -10.72 -6.04 -13.13
CA LYS A 52 -11.07 -6.06 -14.56
C LYS A 52 -10.29 -7.08 -15.34
N HIS A 53 -8.97 -7.08 -15.14
CA HIS A 53 -8.04 -7.80 -15.99
C HIS A 53 -7.72 -9.19 -15.45
N TYR A 54 -7.92 -9.43 -14.15
CA TYR A 54 -7.53 -10.69 -13.51
C TYR A 54 -8.63 -11.37 -12.70
N GLY A 55 -9.78 -10.73 -12.50
CA GLY A 55 -10.93 -11.37 -11.86
C GLY A 55 -10.93 -11.37 -10.35
N PHE A 56 -9.98 -10.69 -9.70
CA PHE A 56 -10.00 -10.56 -8.24
C PHE A 56 -11.27 -9.86 -7.78
N LYS A 57 -11.81 -10.28 -6.63
CA LYS A 57 -12.67 -9.38 -5.85
C LYS A 57 -11.77 -8.39 -5.14
N CYS A 58 -11.97 -7.10 -5.36
CA CYS A 58 -11.22 -6.05 -4.69
C CYS A 58 -12.15 -5.18 -3.86
N THR A 59 -11.87 -5.02 -2.57
CA THR A 59 -12.57 -4.08 -1.69
C THR A 59 -11.62 -2.98 -1.27
N VAL A 60 -12.01 -1.71 -1.45
CA VAL A 60 -11.19 -0.56 -1.02
C VAL A 60 -11.88 0.16 0.13
N LEU A 61 -11.19 0.22 1.26
CA LEU A 61 -11.63 0.91 2.47
C LEU A 61 -10.98 2.29 2.55
N PHE A 62 -11.72 3.27 3.04
CA PHE A 62 -11.28 4.65 3.13
C PHE A 62 -11.42 5.21 4.54
N PRO A 63 -10.57 6.17 4.93
CA PRO A 63 -10.89 7.01 6.05
C PRO A 63 -12.03 7.94 5.66
N VAL A 64 -13.08 8.01 6.48
CA VAL A 64 -14.27 8.81 6.16
C VAL A 64 -14.64 9.75 7.29
N ASN A 65 -15.20 10.90 6.93
CA ASN A 65 -15.87 11.78 7.87
C ASN A 65 -17.21 11.17 8.28
N PRO A 66 -17.43 10.82 9.57
CA PRO A 66 -18.65 10.18 10.02
C PRO A 66 -19.89 11.09 9.93
N LYS A 67 -19.73 12.41 9.74
CA LYS A 67 -20.84 13.35 9.66
C LYS A 67 -21.53 13.35 8.30
N ASP A 68 -20.79 13.18 7.21
CA ASP A 68 -21.30 13.34 5.84
C ASP A 68 -20.93 12.20 4.88
N GLY A 69 -20.09 11.26 5.34
CA GLY A 69 -19.64 10.10 4.57
C GLY A 69 -18.61 10.41 3.48
N THR A 70 -18.06 11.63 3.44
CA THR A 70 -16.98 11.98 2.53
C THR A 70 -15.67 11.30 2.95
N ILE A 71 -14.81 11.00 1.98
CA ILE A 71 -13.46 10.51 2.20
C ILE A 71 -12.63 11.64 2.83
N ASP A 72 -12.03 11.35 3.97
CA ASP A 72 -11.20 12.27 4.74
C ASP A 72 -9.89 11.59 5.14
N PRO A 73 -8.83 11.72 4.33
CA PRO A 73 -7.50 11.18 4.63
C PRO A 73 -6.91 11.64 5.97
N THR A 74 -7.37 12.77 6.50
CA THR A 74 -6.89 13.31 7.80
C THR A 74 -7.57 12.64 9.00
N ASN A 75 -8.66 11.89 8.77
CA ASN A 75 -9.31 11.13 9.83
C ASN A 75 -8.50 9.87 10.17
N GLN A 76 -7.69 9.97 11.24
CA GLN A 76 -6.80 8.91 11.70
C GLN A 76 -7.49 7.77 12.44
N THR A 77 -8.78 7.89 12.77
CA THR A 77 -9.47 7.02 13.73
C THR A 77 -10.76 6.40 13.19
N ASN A 78 -11.05 6.49 11.89
CA ASN A 78 -12.30 5.96 11.34
C ASN A 78 -12.12 5.47 9.90
N ILE A 79 -12.05 4.16 9.74
CA ILE A 79 -12.06 3.46 8.44
C ILE A 79 -13.17 2.40 8.51
N PRO A 80 -14.40 2.70 8.08
CA PRO A 80 -15.48 1.72 8.09
C PRO A 80 -15.22 0.56 7.11
N GLY A 81 -15.80 -0.60 7.39
CA GLY A 81 -15.64 -1.78 6.55
C GLY A 81 -14.46 -2.68 6.91
N MET A 82 -13.79 -2.44 8.04
CA MET A 82 -12.65 -3.27 8.49
C MET A 82 -13.02 -4.75 8.68
N GLU A 83 -14.30 -5.08 8.88
CA GLU A 83 -14.76 -6.47 8.92
C GLU A 83 -14.54 -7.24 7.60
N GLN A 84 -14.40 -6.54 6.47
CA GLN A 84 -14.08 -7.15 5.18
C GLN A 84 -12.72 -7.85 5.19
N VAL A 85 -11.77 -7.37 6.02
CA VAL A 85 -10.42 -7.92 6.18
C VAL A 85 -10.46 -9.39 6.65
N ALA A 86 -11.47 -9.78 7.43
CA ALA A 86 -11.59 -11.16 7.92
C ALA A 86 -11.66 -12.21 6.80
N THR A 87 -12.23 -11.83 5.65
CA THR A 87 -12.41 -12.70 4.48
C THR A 87 -11.37 -12.50 3.39
N ALA A 88 -10.40 -11.60 3.58
CA ALA A 88 -9.37 -11.33 2.59
C ALA A 88 -8.43 -12.53 2.42
N ASP A 89 -7.98 -12.78 1.19
CA ASP A 89 -6.81 -13.62 0.88
C ASP A 89 -5.51 -12.80 0.89
N LEU A 90 -5.60 -11.50 0.58
CA LEU A 90 -4.50 -10.54 0.60
C LEU A 90 -5.00 -9.19 1.16
N VAL A 91 -4.17 -8.55 1.98
CA VAL A 91 -4.36 -7.17 2.42
C VAL A 91 -3.26 -6.28 1.82
N VAL A 92 -3.67 -5.15 1.25
CA VAL A 92 -2.78 -4.09 0.76
C VAL A 92 -2.97 -2.87 1.65
N LEU A 93 -1.89 -2.41 2.28
CA LEU A 93 -1.89 -1.23 3.14
C LEU A 93 -1.29 -0.04 2.39
N PHE A 94 -1.99 1.09 2.43
CA PHE A 94 -1.44 2.40 2.12
C PHE A 94 -1.87 3.37 3.22
N LEU A 95 -1.27 3.17 4.40
CA LEU A 95 -1.67 3.82 5.65
C LEU A 95 -0.59 4.78 6.16
N ARG A 96 -1.00 5.75 6.97
CA ARG A 96 -0.08 6.58 7.74
C ARG A 96 -0.66 6.94 9.10
N PHE A 97 0.06 6.66 10.19
CA PHE A 97 -0.27 7.13 11.54
C PHE A 97 -1.74 6.92 11.97
N ARG A 98 -2.38 5.83 11.54
CA ARG A 98 -3.72 5.48 11.99
C ARG A 98 -3.71 5.04 13.44
N GLU A 99 -4.81 5.30 14.12
CA GLU A 99 -5.11 4.81 15.46
C GLU A 99 -6.59 4.43 15.46
N LEU A 100 -6.91 3.31 14.79
CA LEU A 100 -8.28 2.85 14.64
C LEU A 100 -8.81 2.30 15.98
N PRO A 101 -10.14 2.28 16.18
CA PRO A 101 -10.74 1.65 17.35
C PRO A 101 -10.27 0.20 17.50
N ASP A 102 -10.10 -0.27 18.74
CA ASP A 102 -9.57 -1.60 19.01
C ASP A 102 -10.39 -2.71 18.32
N GLN A 103 -11.71 -2.56 18.25
CA GLN A 103 -12.59 -3.51 17.56
C GLN A 103 -12.27 -3.63 16.05
N ASP A 104 -11.84 -2.53 15.42
CA ASP A 104 -11.53 -2.50 13.99
C ASP A 104 -10.11 -3.02 13.75
N MET A 105 -9.17 -2.62 14.61
CA MET A 105 -7.79 -3.14 14.61
C MET A 105 -7.74 -4.65 14.81
N LYS A 106 -8.68 -5.21 15.56
CA LYS A 106 -8.79 -6.65 15.77
C LYS A 106 -8.89 -7.42 14.45
N TYR A 107 -9.61 -6.91 13.45
CA TYR A 107 -9.72 -7.59 12.15
C TYR A 107 -8.36 -7.69 11.44
N LEU A 108 -7.57 -6.63 11.48
CA LEU A 108 -6.23 -6.63 10.88
C LEU A 108 -5.26 -7.53 11.64
N ASP A 109 -5.28 -7.47 12.98
CA ASP A 109 -4.43 -8.28 13.83
C ASP A 109 -4.77 -9.78 13.73
N ASP A 110 -6.05 -10.15 13.71
CA ASP A 110 -6.49 -11.54 13.47
C ASP A 110 -6.08 -12.02 12.08
N TYR A 111 -6.28 -11.19 11.05
CA TYR A 111 -5.86 -11.49 9.68
C TYR A 111 -4.35 -11.75 9.61
N PHE A 112 -3.53 -10.86 10.15
CA PHE A 112 -2.09 -10.97 10.09
C PHE A 112 -1.62 -12.23 10.82
N ARG A 113 -2.05 -12.44 12.07
CA ARG A 113 -1.72 -13.64 12.87
C ARG A 113 -2.19 -14.95 12.24
N SER A 114 -3.12 -14.91 11.29
CA SER A 114 -3.56 -16.09 10.55
C SER A 114 -2.52 -16.63 9.56
N GLY A 115 -1.42 -15.88 9.30
CA GLY A 115 -0.34 -16.26 8.38
C GLY A 115 -0.58 -15.85 6.93
N LYS A 116 -1.59 -15.01 6.67
CA LYS A 116 -1.91 -14.53 5.32
C LYS A 116 -0.94 -13.43 4.86
N PRO A 117 -0.77 -13.24 3.54
CA PRO A 117 0.21 -12.29 3.00
C PRO A 117 -0.22 -10.84 3.18
N ILE A 118 0.73 -9.91 3.14
CA ILE A 118 0.44 -8.48 3.24
C ILE A 118 1.38 -7.65 2.35
N ILE A 119 0.84 -6.61 1.73
CA ILE A 119 1.60 -5.62 0.96
C ILE A 119 1.59 -4.29 1.70
N GLY A 120 2.77 -3.68 1.86
CA GLY A 120 2.93 -2.32 2.36
C GLY A 120 3.33 -1.36 1.24
N LEU A 121 2.47 -0.39 0.94
CA LEU A 121 2.76 0.70 0.00
C LEU A 121 3.10 1.98 0.77
N ARG A 122 4.18 2.64 0.33
CA ARG A 122 4.71 3.90 0.86
C ARG A 122 4.58 3.96 2.37
N THR A 123 3.78 4.89 2.90
CA THR A 123 3.85 5.27 4.31
C THR A 123 3.45 4.16 5.29
N SER A 124 3.03 2.99 4.79
CA SER A 124 2.69 1.83 5.61
C SER A 124 3.84 1.31 6.50
N THR A 125 5.10 1.66 6.20
CA THR A 125 6.22 1.47 7.15
C THR A 125 5.98 2.18 8.50
N HIS A 126 5.11 3.17 8.53
CA HIS A 126 4.66 3.87 9.73
C HIS A 126 3.13 4.06 9.71
N GLY A 127 2.44 2.97 9.38
CA GLY A 127 0.98 2.96 9.23
C GLY A 127 0.20 3.27 10.51
N PHE A 128 0.79 3.11 11.70
CA PHE A 128 0.11 3.28 12.99
C PHE A 128 0.85 4.21 13.95
N ASN A 129 0.10 4.95 14.77
CA ASN A 129 0.64 5.81 15.82
C ASN A 129 -0.32 5.87 17.01
N TYR A 130 -0.02 5.14 18.09
CA TYR A 130 -0.85 5.07 19.28
C TYR A 130 -0.48 6.17 20.27
N SER A 131 -0.96 7.37 19.99
CA SER A 131 -0.72 8.56 20.81
C SER A 131 -1.92 8.92 21.70
N ARG A 132 -3.14 8.53 21.30
CA ARG A 132 -4.38 8.84 22.02
C ARG A 132 -4.73 7.78 23.06
N ASN A 133 -4.51 6.50 22.74
CA ASN A 133 -4.78 5.35 23.60
C ASN A 133 -3.52 4.47 23.76
N PRO A 134 -2.56 4.90 24.59
CA PRO A 134 -1.32 4.13 24.82
C PRO A 134 -1.55 2.78 25.54
N ASN A 135 -2.74 2.57 26.13
CA ASN A 135 -3.13 1.33 26.79
C ASN A 135 -3.88 0.36 25.87
N SER A 136 -4.08 0.71 24.59
CA SER A 136 -4.66 -0.20 23.61
C SER A 136 -3.86 -1.51 23.56
N PRO A 137 -4.51 -2.68 23.43
CA PRO A 137 -3.81 -3.94 23.18
C PRO A 137 -2.97 -3.91 21.88
N TYR A 138 -3.25 -2.96 20.99
CA TYR A 138 -2.54 -2.78 19.71
C TYR A 138 -1.50 -1.65 19.75
N ALA A 139 -1.26 -1.02 20.91
CA ALA A 139 -0.31 0.09 21.04
C ALA A 139 1.12 -0.26 20.55
N LYS A 140 1.50 -1.54 20.61
CA LYS A 140 2.77 -2.05 20.09
C LYS A 140 2.94 -1.90 18.56
N TYR A 141 1.86 -1.67 17.81
CA TYR A 141 1.93 -1.44 16.37
C TYR A 141 2.41 -0.02 16.02
N GLY A 142 2.38 0.92 16.98
CA GLY A 142 2.82 2.29 16.77
C GLY A 142 4.26 2.37 16.26
N PHE A 143 4.50 3.15 15.19
CA PHE A 143 5.79 3.25 14.49
C PHE A 143 6.97 3.66 15.39
N ASN A 144 6.68 4.27 16.54
CA ASN A 144 7.61 4.75 17.54
C ASN A 144 7.57 3.93 18.84
N HIS A 145 6.98 2.73 18.81
CA HIS A 145 6.86 1.88 19.99
C HIS A 145 8.25 1.57 20.58
N SER A 146 8.42 1.84 21.87
CA SER A 146 9.70 1.71 22.57
C SER A 146 9.83 0.42 23.38
N GLY A 147 8.78 -0.40 23.45
CA GLY A 147 8.78 -1.67 24.16
C GLY A 147 9.69 -2.72 23.52
N PRO A 148 10.02 -3.79 24.25
CA PRO A 148 10.88 -4.86 23.76
C PRO A 148 10.21 -5.71 22.68
N GLU A 149 8.88 -5.87 22.75
CA GLU A 149 8.10 -6.49 21.67
C GLU A 149 7.85 -5.46 20.58
N TRP A 150 8.04 -5.83 19.31
CA TRP A 150 7.67 -4.98 18.17
C TRP A 150 8.30 -3.57 18.28
N LYS A 151 9.58 -3.52 18.68
CA LYS A 151 10.32 -2.27 18.83
C LYS A 151 10.30 -1.51 17.49
N GLN A 152 9.91 -0.23 17.53
CA GLN A 152 9.64 0.62 16.36
C GLN A 152 8.42 0.20 15.51
N GLY A 153 7.52 -0.60 16.08
CA GLY A 153 6.18 -0.79 15.58
C GLY A 153 6.01 -1.81 14.47
N PHE A 154 4.78 -1.84 13.94
CA PHE A 154 4.33 -2.78 12.92
C PHE A 154 5.20 -2.74 11.67
N GLY A 155 5.56 -1.56 11.17
CA GLY A 155 6.37 -1.48 9.96
C GLY A 155 7.78 -2.02 10.14
N LYS A 156 8.45 -1.72 11.28
CA LYS A 156 9.78 -2.29 11.54
C LYS A 156 9.72 -3.80 11.63
N GLU A 157 8.74 -4.31 12.35
CA GLU A 157 8.56 -5.74 12.57
C GLU A 157 8.21 -6.49 11.26
N VAL A 158 7.18 -6.02 10.55
CA VAL A 158 6.57 -6.73 9.41
C VAL A 158 7.23 -6.38 8.09
N PHE A 159 7.50 -5.10 7.83
CA PHE A 159 8.12 -4.65 6.57
C PHE A 159 9.64 -4.54 6.67
N GLY A 160 10.22 -4.54 7.86
CA GLY A 160 11.67 -4.48 8.07
C GLY A 160 12.19 -3.06 8.32
N GLU A 161 11.34 -2.04 8.16
CA GLU A 161 11.70 -0.65 8.47
C GLU A 161 10.48 0.18 8.92
N THR A 162 10.75 1.21 9.74
CA THR A 162 9.78 2.23 10.16
C THR A 162 10.12 3.60 9.54
N TRP A 163 9.33 4.64 9.81
CA TRP A 163 9.70 6.00 9.42
C TRP A 163 11.11 6.37 9.93
N TYR A 164 11.93 6.95 9.05
CA TYR A 164 13.25 7.44 9.38
C TYR A 164 13.47 8.85 8.83
N THR A 165 13.68 8.96 7.52
CA THR A 165 13.98 10.23 6.85
C THR A 165 13.51 10.22 5.41
N HIS A 166 13.44 11.41 4.81
CA HIS A 166 13.57 11.57 3.37
C HIS A 166 15.06 11.52 3.00
N HIS A 167 15.43 10.64 2.08
CA HIS A 167 16.79 10.54 1.53
C HIS A 167 16.96 11.52 0.36
N GLY A 168 15.95 11.57 -0.51
CA GLY A 168 15.76 12.65 -1.48
C GLY A 168 15.22 13.93 -0.83
N LYS A 169 15.42 15.08 -1.46
CA LYS A 169 14.77 16.34 -1.09
C LYS A 169 13.30 16.28 -1.47
N HIS A 170 12.47 16.16 -0.46
CA HIS A 170 11.02 16.09 -0.60
C HIS A 170 10.45 17.20 -1.50
N LYS A 171 9.67 16.81 -2.51
CA LYS A 171 9.04 17.70 -3.53
C LYS A 171 10.02 18.49 -4.40
N SER A 172 11.25 18.00 -4.57
CA SER A 172 12.23 18.63 -5.45
C SER A 172 13.12 17.64 -6.17
N GLU A 173 13.40 16.50 -5.54
CA GLU A 173 14.09 15.35 -6.12
C GLU A 173 13.08 14.20 -6.32
N SER A 174 13.31 13.35 -7.32
CA SER A 174 12.45 12.21 -7.65
C SER A 174 13.20 10.88 -7.60
N THR A 175 12.48 9.78 -7.82
CA THR A 175 13.01 8.42 -7.74
C THR A 175 13.09 7.79 -9.11
N ARG A 176 14.26 7.26 -9.47
CA ARG A 176 14.45 6.26 -10.51
C ARG A 176 14.72 4.90 -9.86
N GLY A 177 13.91 3.91 -10.20
CA GLY A 177 14.09 2.54 -9.74
C GLY A 177 15.13 1.81 -10.58
N VAL A 178 16.18 1.31 -9.95
CA VAL A 178 17.21 0.45 -10.52
C VAL A 178 16.97 -0.98 -10.07
N LEU A 179 16.68 -1.87 -11.01
CA LEU A 179 16.38 -3.27 -10.72
C LEU A 179 17.63 -4.01 -10.23
N GLU A 180 17.47 -4.87 -9.23
CA GLU A 180 18.54 -5.76 -8.77
C GLU A 180 18.87 -6.80 -9.85
N LYS A 181 20.13 -6.81 -10.30
CA LYS A 181 20.58 -7.61 -11.45
C LYS A 181 20.41 -9.10 -11.22
N ASP A 182 20.67 -9.54 -9.99
CA ASP A 182 20.57 -10.96 -9.64
C ASP A 182 19.12 -11.42 -9.40
N LYS A 183 18.14 -10.50 -9.49
CA LYS A 183 16.72 -10.74 -9.19
C LYS A 183 15.79 -10.49 -10.36
N LEU A 184 16.30 -10.24 -11.56
CA LEU A 184 15.47 -9.97 -12.76
C LEU A 184 14.47 -11.09 -13.10
N ASN A 185 14.75 -12.34 -12.70
CA ASN A 185 13.85 -13.48 -12.88
C ASN A 185 12.77 -13.60 -11.78
N HIS A 186 12.76 -12.70 -10.79
CA HIS A 186 11.76 -12.70 -9.73
C HIS A 186 10.40 -12.28 -10.31
N THR A 187 9.33 -13.03 -10.02
CA THR A 187 7.99 -12.83 -10.61
C THR A 187 7.46 -11.40 -10.48
N ILE A 188 7.80 -10.70 -9.38
CA ILE A 188 7.42 -9.29 -9.16
C ILE A 188 7.97 -8.36 -10.27
N LEU A 189 9.13 -8.68 -10.84
CA LEU A 189 9.79 -7.90 -11.88
C LEU A 189 9.40 -8.32 -13.31
N ASN A 190 8.47 -9.27 -13.48
CA ASN A 190 7.99 -9.68 -14.81
C ASN A 190 7.47 -8.48 -15.62
N GLY A 191 8.16 -8.19 -16.73
CA GLY A 191 7.81 -7.09 -17.64
C GLY A 191 7.99 -5.69 -17.06
N VAL A 192 8.76 -5.53 -15.98
CA VAL A 192 9.12 -4.25 -15.36
C VAL A 192 10.49 -3.84 -15.88
N GLU A 193 10.59 -2.65 -16.48
CA GLU A 193 11.80 -2.15 -17.13
C GLU A 193 12.12 -0.71 -16.72
N ASP A 194 11.12 0.17 -16.67
CA ASP A 194 11.31 1.60 -16.38
C ASP A 194 10.46 2.09 -15.21
N LEU A 195 11.07 2.16 -14.03
CA LEU A 195 10.46 2.70 -12.83
C LEU A 195 10.90 4.14 -12.60
N TRP A 196 9.99 5.08 -12.82
CA TRP A 196 10.18 6.46 -12.40
C TRP A 196 8.91 7.03 -11.81
N GLY A 197 9.06 7.85 -10.77
CA GLY A 197 7.96 8.60 -10.21
C GLY A 197 8.45 9.84 -9.48
N PRO A 198 7.63 10.90 -9.45
CA PRO A 198 7.99 12.20 -8.89
C PRO A 198 8.21 12.19 -7.37
N THR A 199 7.87 11.13 -6.64
CA THR A 199 8.16 11.08 -5.21
C THR A 199 9.65 10.91 -4.91
N ASP A 200 10.09 11.52 -3.82
CA ASP A 200 11.45 11.40 -3.31
C ASP A 200 11.69 10.03 -2.64
N VAL A 201 12.95 9.59 -2.68
CA VAL A 201 13.42 8.34 -2.04
C VAL A 201 13.37 8.47 -0.51
N TYR A 202 12.83 7.46 0.17
CA TYR A 202 12.89 7.35 1.63
C TYR A 202 14.23 6.77 2.09
N GLY A 203 14.72 7.27 3.22
CA GLY A 203 15.88 6.71 3.89
C GLY A 203 15.53 5.41 4.61
N ILE A 204 16.35 4.38 4.42
CA ILE A 204 16.26 3.09 5.10
C ILE A 204 17.52 2.90 5.93
N ARG A 205 17.40 2.59 7.23
CA ARG A 205 18.59 2.45 8.08
C ARG A 205 19.30 1.15 7.81
N LYS A 206 18.57 0.06 7.94
CA LYS A 206 19.03 -1.30 7.67
C LYS A 206 17.81 -2.21 7.61
N LEU A 207 17.64 -2.88 6.47
CA LEU A 207 16.69 -3.97 6.35
C LEU A 207 17.22 -5.22 7.08
N PRO A 208 16.33 -6.09 7.57
CA PRO A 208 16.70 -7.42 8.06
C PRO A 208 17.44 -8.23 7.00
N GLU A 209 18.29 -9.16 7.44
CA GLU A 209 19.17 -9.93 6.52
C GLU A 209 18.37 -10.85 5.58
N GLU A 210 17.17 -11.27 6.00
CA GLU A 210 16.25 -12.07 5.20
C GLU A 210 15.41 -11.26 4.21
N ALA A 211 15.54 -9.92 4.17
CA ALA A 211 14.86 -9.10 3.19
C ALA A 211 15.52 -9.23 1.81
N ASP A 212 14.73 -9.54 0.80
CA ASP A 212 15.21 -9.69 -0.57
C ASP A 212 14.89 -8.42 -1.38
N VAL A 213 15.92 -7.60 -1.61
CA VAL A 213 15.78 -6.31 -2.31
C VAL A 213 15.64 -6.56 -3.81
N LEU A 214 14.58 -6.00 -4.40
CA LEU A 214 14.27 -6.13 -5.82
C LEU A 214 14.58 -4.85 -6.60
N VAL A 215 14.41 -3.68 -5.97
CA VAL A 215 14.59 -2.38 -6.61
C VAL A 215 15.29 -1.41 -5.66
N TRP A 216 16.30 -0.73 -6.19
CA TRP A 216 17.05 0.35 -5.55
C TRP A 216 16.58 1.71 -6.07
N GLY A 217 16.53 2.72 -5.21
CA GLY A 217 16.12 4.08 -5.55
C GLY A 217 17.32 4.97 -5.79
N GLU A 218 17.54 5.31 -7.06
CA GLU A 218 18.42 6.39 -7.47
C GLU A 218 17.67 7.72 -7.33
N VAL A 219 18.30 8.67 -6.64
CA VAL A 219 17.80 10.04 -6.46
C VAL A 219 18.13 10.86 -7.69
N LEU A 220 17.12 11.45 -8.33
CA LEU A 220 17.27 12.41 -9.42
C LEU A 220 17.22 13.85 -8.92
N SER A 221 17.95 14.74 -9.58
CA SER A 221 18.13 16.15 -9.20
C SER A 221 16.89 17.03 -9.39
N GLY A 222 15.89 16.52 -10.11
CA GLY A 222 14.61 17.16 -10.32
C GLY A 222 13.45 16.16 -10.31
N MET A 223 12.30 16.60 -10.83
CA MET A 223 11.02 15.87 -10.82
C MET A 223 10.51 15.53 -12.22
N LYS A 224 11.41 15.39 -13.19
CA LYS A 224 11.15 14.86 -14.52
C LYS A 224 11.90 13.55 -14.70
N PRO A 225 11.42 12.65 -15.58
CA PRO A 225 12.12 11.39 -15.83
C PRO A 225 13.54 11.63 -16.35
N ASP A 226 13.75 12.60 -17.24
CA ASP A 226 15.05 12.86 -17.85
C ASP A 226 16.00 13.71 -17.00
N ASP A 227 15.61 14.11 -15.79
CA ASP A 227 16.51 14.83 -14.89
C ASP A 227 17.68 13.92 -14.47
N PRO A 228 18.93 14.42 -14.42
CA PRO A 228 20.07 13.60 -14.10
C PRO A 228 20.06 13.18 -12.64
N ALA A 229 20.73 12.07 -12.33
CA ALA A 229 21.03 11.66 -10.96
C ALA A 229 21.70 12.80 -10.18
N VAL A 230 21.40 12.92 -8.88
CA VAL A 230 22.10 13.88 -8.01
C VAL A 230 23.60 13.53 -7.94
N GLU A 231 24.45 14.54 -7.97
CA GLU A 231 25.88 14.38 -7.73
C GLU A 231 26.18 14.13 -6.24
N GLY A 232 27.27 13.41 -5.96
CA GLY A 232 27.76 13.11 -4.61
C GLY A 232 27.24 11.79 -4.03
N ASP A 233 27.30 11.66 -2.71
CA ASP A 233 27.22 10.35 -2.02
C ASP A 233 25.79 9.80 -1.87
N LYS A 234 24.75 10.54 -2.27
CA LYS A 234 23.35 10.11 -2.09
C LYS A 234 23.03 8.80 -2.82
N ASN A 235 23.66 8.54 -3.95
CA ASN A 235 23.41 7.32 -4.73
C ASN A 235 24.49 6.25 -4.50
N ASP A 236 25.39 6.43 -3.52
CA ASP A 236 26.47 5.50 -3.19
C ASP A 236 26.53 5.20 -1.67
N PRO A 237 25.80 4.18 -1.19
CA PRO A 237 24.89 3.31 -1.93
C PRO A 237 23.49 3.93 -2.11
N MET A 238 22.76 3.44 -3.12
CA MET A 238 21.32 3.70 -3.28
C MET A 238 20.51 3.08 -2.12
N MET A 239 19.32 3.64 -1.85
CA MET A 239 18.40 3.08 -0.85
C MET A 239 17.55 1.96 -1.46
N PRO A 240 17.24 0.87 -0.74
CA PRO A 240 16.25 -0.09 -1.21
C PRO A 240 14.86 0.56 -1.19
N ILE A 241 14.10 0.41 -2.28
CA ILE A 241 12.75 0.99 -2.40
C ILE A 241 11.67 -0.05 -2.62
N ALA A 242 12.00 -1.28 -3.04
CA ALA A 242 11.06 -2.40 -3.09
C ALA A 242 11.76 -3.71 -2.72
N TRP A 243 11.17 -4.48 -1.81
CA TRP A 243 11.74 -5.74 -1.31
C TRP A 243 10.65 -6.70 -0.83
N THR A 244 11.00 -7.98 -0.76
CA THR A 244 10.15 -9.04 -0.18
C THR A 244 10.74 -9.55 1.14
N ARG A 245 9.88 -10.15 1.96
CA ARG A 245 10.24 -10.89 3.18
C ARG A 245 9.31 -12.07 3.38
N GLU A 246 9.80 -13.10 4.05
CA GLU A 246 8.96 -14.11 4.68
C GLU A 246 8.94 -13.83 6.20
N TYR A 247 7.76 -13.50 6.74
CA TYR A 247 7.59 -13.20 8.15
C TYR A 247 7.12 -14.45 8.90
N GLU A 248 7.98 -14.97 9.77
CA GLU A 248 7.66 -16.09 10.65
C GLU A 248 6.89 -15.63 11.89
N HIS A 249 5.68 -16.13 12.06
CA HIS A 249 4.85 -15.87 13.23
C HIS A 249 5.25 -16.80 14.38
N SER A 250 5.01 -16.36 15.61
CA SER A 250 5.22 -17.17 16.82
C SER A 250 4.38 -18.47 16.87
N ASN A 251 3.32 -18.55 16.06
CA ASN A 251 2.49 -19.75 15.90
C ASN A 251 3.02 -20.73 14.82
N GLY A 252 4.20 -20.48 14.26
CA GLY A 252 4.85 -21.31 13.24
C GLY A 252 4.33 -21.13 11.82
N LYS A 253 3.42 -20.19 11.58
CA LYS A 253 2.98 -19.83 10.23
C LYS A 253 3.91 -18.80 9.61
N THR A 254 3.91 -18.71 8.29
CA THR A 254 4.74 -17.74 7.54
C THR A 254 3.87 -16.91 6.60
N SER A 255 4.01 -15.59 6.68
CA SER A 255 3.37 -14.64 5.76
C SER A 255 4.36 -14.19 4.69
N ARG A 256 3.95 -14.18 3.42
CA ARG A 256 4.66 -13.46 2.36
C ARG A 256 4.39 -11.97 2.48
N VAL A 257 5.46 -11.18 2.53
CA VAL A 257 5.39 -9.73 2.66
C VAL A 257 6.10 -9.10 1.47
N PHE A 258 5.45 -8.12 0.85
CA PHE A 258 6.10 -7.21 -0.09
C PHE A 258 5.95 -5.79 0.42
N CYS A 259 7.04 -5.02 0.41
CA CYS A 259 7.03 -3.63 0.79
C CYS A 259 7.68 -2.79 -0.30
N THR A 260 7.05 -1.67 -0.63
CA THR A 260 7.67 -0.63 -1.44
C THR A 260 7.51 0.73 -0.76
N THR A 261 8.61 1.45 -0.59
CA THR A 261 8.58 2.87 -0.21
C THR A 261 8.39 3.78 -1.42
N PHE A 262 8.30 3.22 -2.63
CA PHE A 262 8.01 3.92 -3.87
C PHE A 262 6.55 3.68 -4.26
N CYS A 263 5.69 4.66 -3.98
CA CYS A 263 4.29 4.71 -4.40
C CYS A 263 3.62 6.02 -3.94
N SER A 264 2.87 6.62 -4.84
CA SER A 264 1.85 7.65 -4.60
C SER A 264 0.86 7.56 -5.75
N SER A 265 -0.29 8.25 -5.64
CA SER A 265 -1.23 8.29 -6.76
C SER A 265 -0.56 8.73 -8.08
N ILE A 266 0.29 9.74 -8.04
CA ILE A 266 0.95 10.25 -9.25
C ILE A 266 2.09 9.36 -9.73
N ASP A 267 2.79 8.65 -8.84
CA ASP A 267 3.80 7.65 -9.27
C ASP A 267 3.13 6.54 -10.08
N LEU A 268 1.86 6.22 -9.79
CA LEU A 268 1.09 5.21 -10.52
C LEU A 268 0.68 5.65 -11.94
N LEU A 269 1.04 6.84 -12.40
CA LEU A 269 1.02 7.14 -13.84
C LEU A 269 2.04 6.28 -14.60
N ASN A 270 3.14 5.91 -13.95
CA ASN A 270 4.11 4.95 -14.48
C ASN A 270 3.49 3.55 -14.59
N GLU A 271 3.50 3.01 -15.81
CA GLU A 271 2.89 1.72 -16.13
C GLU A 271 3.59 0.56 -15.41
N ASP A 272 4.92 0.60 -15.33
CA ASP A 272 5.73 -0.47 -14.77
C ASP A 272 5.62 -0.55 -13.25
N LEU A 273 5.37 0.58 -12.56
CA LEU A 273 5.02 0.59 -11.14
C LEU A 273 3.67 -0.09 -10.90
N ARG A 274 2.66 0.20 -11.72
CA ARG A 274 1.37 -0.51 -11.66
C ARG A 274 1.60 -2.02 -11.86
N ARG A 275 2.42 -2.39 -12.83
CA ARG A 275 2.76 -3.80 -13.11
C ARG A 275 3.47 -4.48 -11.95
N MET A 276 4.48 -3.84 -11.36
CA MET A 276 5.19 -4.37 -10.19
C MET A 276 4.23 -4.66 -9.03
N ILE A 277 3.29 -3.75 -8.74
CA ILE A 277 2.31 -3.93 -7.66
C ILE A 277 1.30 -5.03 -8.00
N VAL A 278 0.84 -5.13 -9.25
CA VAL A 278 -0.02 -6.24 -9.70
C VAL A 278 0.70 -7.58 -9.56
N ASN A 279 1.94 -7.69 -10.04
CA ASN A 279 2.76 -8.90 -9.92
C ASN A 279 3.00 -9.26 -8.44
N ALA A 280 3.21 -8.28 -7.57
CA ALA A 280 3.32 -8.48 -6.12
C ALA A 280 2.05 -9.10 -5.52
N CYS A 281 0.86 -8.76 -6.01
CA CYS A 281 -0.37 -9.41 -5.58
C CYS A 281 -0.38 -10.90 -5.91
N PHE A 282 0.02 -11.28 -7.14
CA PHE A 282 0.14 -12.68 -7.53
C PHE A 282 1.18 -13.43 -6.69
N TRP A 283 2.37 -12.84 -6.52
CA TRP A 283 3.44 -13.44 -5.73
C TRP A 283 3.01 -13.63 -4.27
N CYS A 284 2.40 -12.62 -3.63
CA CYS A 284 1.90 -12.73 -2.27
C CYS A 284 0.87 -13.86 -2.11
N LEU A 285 0.02 -14.06 -3.12
CA LEU A 285 -1.02 -15.11 -3.15
C LEU A 285 -0.51 -16.49 -3.58
N LYS A 286 0.80 -16.65 -3.81
CA LYS A 286 1.42 -17.90 -4.30
C LYS A 286 0.85 -18.34 -5.66
N MET A 287 0.75 -17.39 -6.58
CA MET A 287 0.19 -17.56 -7.93
C MET A 287 1.21 -17.20 -9.03
N GLU A 288 2.50 -17.46 -8.78
CA GLU A 288 3.58 -17.19 -9.73
C GLU A 288 3.36 -17.89 -11.08
N ASP A 289 2.82 -19.11 -11.06
CA ASP A 289 2.46 -19.92 -12.25
C ASP A 289 1.35 -19.29 -13.11
N LYS A 290 0.61 -18.34 -12.55
CA LYS A 290 -0.49 -17.60 -13.20
C LYS A 290 -0.13 -16.15 -13.48
N THR A 291 1.07 -15.71 -13.11
CA THR A 291 1.49 -14.33 -13.37
C THR A 291 1.88 -14.20 -14.84
N PRO A 292 1.30 -13.27 -15.62
CA PRO A 292 1.72 -13.08 -17.00
C PRO A 292 3.19 -12.67 -17.11
N GLU A 293 3.83 -12.96 -18.24
CA GLU A 293 5.19 -12.46 -18.54
C GLU A 293 5.24 -10.93 -18.54
N LYS A 294 4.15 -10.29 -18.98
CA LYS A 294 3.92 -8.85 -18.88
C LYS A 294 2.46 -8.60 -18.52
N ALA A 295 2.19 -8.33 -17.25
CA ALA A 295 0.83 -8.06 -16.78
C ALA A 295 0.21 -6.84 -17.49
N ASN A 296 -1.03 -7.00 -17.98
CA ASN A 296 -1.88 -5.90 -18.40
C ASN A 296 -2.24 -5.03 -17.19
N VAL A 297 -1.87 -3.76 -17.25
CA VAL A 297 -2.13 -2.74 -16.24
C VAL A 297 -2.68 -1.47 -16.86
N GLU A 298 -3.40 -1.62 -17.97
CA GLU A 298 -4.22 -0.58 -18.56
C GLU A 298 -5.22 -0.07 -17.52
N ILE A 299 -5.26 1.25 -17.34
CA ILE A 299 -6.16 1.93 -16.44
C ILE A 299 -7.61 1.64 -16.85
N VAL A 300 -8.46 1.35 -15.88
CA VAL A 300 -9.89 1.13 -16.09
C VAL A 300 -10.63 2.41 -15.76
N GLY A 301 -11.24 3.04 -16.76
CA GLY A 301 -11.88 4.35 -16.59
C GLY A 301 -10.86 5.49 -16.65
N GLU A 302 -11.16 6.60 -15.96
CA GLU A 302 -10.30 7.77 -15.91
C GLU A 302 -9.41 7.76 -14.67
N TYR A 303 -8.17 8.20 -14.82
CA TYR A 303 -7.24 8.37 -13.71
C TYR A 303 -6.46 9.66 -13.87
N ASP A 304 -6.93 10.70 -13.19
CA ASP A 304 -6.29 12.01 -13.08
C ASP A 304 -5.93 12.27 -11.60
N PRO A 305 -4.84 11.68 -11.10
CA PRO A 305 -4.48 11.75 -9.69
C PRO A 305 -4.03 13.16 -9.30
N SER A 306 -4.46 13.63 -8.14
CA SER A 306 -3.94 14.89 -7.61
C SER A 306 -2.48 14.75 -7.12
N PHE A 307 -1.73 15.85 -7.16
CA PHE A 307 -0.35 15.88 -6.66
C PHE A 307 -0.32 15.71 -5.14
N TYR A 308 0.71 15.02 -4.63
CA TYR A 308 0.81 14.70 -3.21
C TYR A 308 1.10 15.94 -2.32
N GLY A 309 0.54 15.95 -1.12
CA GLY A 309 0.73 17.01 -0.14
C GLY A 309 -0.39 17.09 0.90
N PHE A 310 -0.03 17.44 2.13
CA PHE A 310 -0.99 17.56 3.23
C PHE A 310 -2.15 18.51 2.92
N GLY A 311 -3.37 18.05 3.22
CA GLY A 311 -4.59 18.84 3.05
C GLY A 311 -5.03 19.08 1.60
N ALA A 312 -4.24 18.66 0.61
CA ALA A 312 -4.47 18.90 -0.83
C ALA A 312 -5.36 17.83 -1.51
N PHE A 313 -5.91 16.88 -0.77
CA PHE A 313 -6.83 15.87 -1.30
C PHE A 313 -8.12 16.50 -1.87
N LYS A 314 -8.71 15.84 -2.87
CA LYS A 314 -9.99 16.23 -3.48
C LYS A 314 -11.11 16.23 -2.43
N LYS A 315 -11.74 17.38 -2.22
CA LYS A 315 -12.79 17.56 -1.21
C LYS A 315 -14.14 17.08 -1.73
N GLY A 316 -14.99 16.60 -0.83
CA GLY A 316 -16.37 16.20 -1.14
C GLY A 316 -16.52 14.84 -1.80
N MET A 317 -15.40 14.19 -2.17
CA MET A 317 -15.40 12.83 -2.70
C MET A 317 -16.00 11.85 -1.69
N LYS A 318 -16.81 10.92 -2.18
CA LYS A 318 -17.38 9.80 -1.43
C LYS A 318 -16.89 8.48 -2.03
N PRO A 319 -16.96 7.36 -1.29
CA PRO A 319 -16.60 6.05 -1.84
C PRO A 319 -17.35 5.74 -3.13
N GLU A 320 -18.64 6.07 -3.23
CA GLU A 320 -19.45 5.84 -4.43
C GLU A 320 -18.93 6.52 -5.71
N ASP A 321 -18.16 7.61 -5.59
CA ASP A 321 -17.54 8.28 -6.74
C ASP A 321 -16.42 7.46 -7.39
N TYR A 322 -15.93 6.42 -6.70
CA TYR A 322 -14.93 5.48 -7.22
C TYR A 322 -15.54 4.16 -7.70
N ALA A 323 -16.86 3.96 -7.58
CA ALA A 323 -17.52 2.78 -8.13
C ALA A 323 -17.46 2.79 -9.67
N TRP A 324 -17.41 1.60 -10.28
CA TRP A 324 -17.31 1.41 -11.73
C TRP A 324 -18.59 0.88 -12.40
#